data_AF-A0AAW0YJM4-F1
#
_entry.id   AF-A0AAW0YJM4-F1
#
_cell.length_a   1.000
_cell.length_b   1.000
_cell.length_c   1.000
_cell.angle_alpha   90.00
_cell.angle_beta   90.00
_cell.angle_gamma   90.00
#
_symmetry.space_group_name_H-M   'P 1'
#
loop_
_entity.id
_entity.type
_entity.pdbx_description
1 polymer ?
#
loop_
_entity_poly.entity_id
_entity_poly.type
_entity_poly.pdbx_seq_one_letter_code
_entity_poly.pdbx_strand_id
1 'polypeptide(L)'
;VSWPRLVITAMVTSKWPVSVIAGVAGAPSQLPCVVIQNQHVDTPILVLWYKDGARRPFYTLDLRESGDKEVYADPEIKGRVRSELTGSYLILDPLLGSDAGRYKCRVDFQDGPT
;
A
#
# COMPACT_ATOMS: atom_id res chain seq x y z
N VAL A 1 -26.65 -13.16 43.62
CA VAL A 1 -25.30 -13.50 43.14
C VAL A 1 -25.14 -12.89 41.76
N SER A 2 -24.54 -11.70 41.66
CA SER A 2 -24.42 -10.96 40.40
C SER A 2 -23.21 -11.46 39.61
N TRP A 3 -23.43 -11.99 38.41
CA TRP A 3 -22.36 -12.31 37.48
C TRP A 3 -21.93 -11.02 36.75
N PRO A 4 -20.62 -10.72 36.62
CA PRO A 4 -20.19 -9.55 35.86
C PRO A 4 -20.40 -9.81 34.37
N ARG A 5 -20.99 -8.83 33.67
CA ARG A 5 -20.97 -8.78 32.20
C ARG A 5 -19.51 -8.59 31.78
N LEU A 6 -18.93 -9.61 31.14
CA LEU A 6 -17.68 -9.43 30.40
C LEU A 6 -17.96 -8.52 29.20
N VAL A 7 -17.47 -7.28 29.25
CA VAL A 7 -17.35 -6.44 28.06
C VAL A 7 -15.98 -6.76 27.45
N ILE A 8 -15.95 -7.61 26.42
CA ILE A 8 -14.73 -7.88 25.67
C ILE A 8 -14.49 -6.68 24.73
N THR A 9 -13.74 -5.68 25.19
CA THR A 9 -13.21 -4.63 24.31
C THR A 9 -11.94 -5.16 23.66
N ALA A 10 -12.06 -5.75 22.47
CA ALA A 10 -10.89 -6.10 21.68
C ALA A 10 -10.23 -4.80 21.15
N MET A 11 -9.19 -4.32 21.84
CA MET A 11 -8.34 -3.25 21.30
C MET A 11 -7.46 -3.86 20.21
N VAL A 12 -7.86 -3.69 18.95
CA VAL A 12 -7.02 -4.03 17.80
C VAL A 12 -5.92 -2.97 17.70
N THR A 13 -4.82 -3.17 18.41
CA THR A 13 -3.62 -2.36 18.23
C THR A 13 -2.93 -2.83 16.94
N SER A 14 -3.30 -2.28 15.78
CA SER A 14 -2.55 -2.56 14.56
C SER A 14 -1.14 -2.00 14.70
N LYS A 15 -0.12 -2.86 14.73
CA LYS A 15 1.32 -2.50 14.81
C LYS A 15 1.86 -1.73 13.60
N TRP A 16 1.01 -1.33 12.66
CA TRP A 16 1.42 -0.74 11.38
C TRP A 16 1.15 0.78 11.39
N PRO A 17 2.12 1.60 10.94
CA PRO A 17 1.92 3.04 10.82
C PRO A 17 0.84 3.33 9.77
N VAL A 18 -0.13 4.17 10.14
CA VAL A 18 -1.18 4.65 9.25
C VAL A 18 -0.95 6.14 8.99
N SER A 19 -0.80 6.52 7.73
CA SER A 19 -0.67 7.91 7.30
C SER A 19 -1.97 8.41 6.71
N VAL A 20 -2.39 9.62 7.10
CA VAL A 20 -3.53 10.31 6.50
C VAL A 20 -2.99 11.29 5.45
N ILE A 21 -3.49 11.21 4.23
CA ILE A 21 -3.03 12.00 3.10
C ILE A 21 -4.23 12.76 2.55
N ALA A 22 -4.07 14.08 2.41
CA ALA A 22 -5.01 14.91 1.69
C ALA A 22 -4.47 15.18 0.29
N GLY A 23 -5.34 15.10 -0.71
CA GLY A 23 -5.01 15.38 -2.11
C GLY A 23 -6.05 16.27 -2.76
N VAL A 24 -5.69 16.89 -3.87
CA VAL A 24 -6.56 17.76 -4.65
C VAL A 24 -6.88 17.07 -5.97
N ALA A 25 -8.16 17.02 -6.34
CA ALA A 25 -8.57 16.41 -7.61
C ALA A 25 -7.88 17.11 -8.80
N GLY A 26 -7.38 16.32 -9.75
CA GLY A 26 -6.63 16.81 -10.92
C GLY A 26 -5.14 17.04 -10.68
N ALA A 27 -4.67 17.01 -9.43
CA ALA A 27 -3.24 17.11 -9.10
C ALA A 27 -2.64 15.71 -8.82
N PRO A 28 -1.30 15.57 -8.90
CA PRO A 28 -0.62 14.35 -8.48
C PRO A 28 -0.76 14.13 -6.97
N SER A 29 -0.87 12.87 -6.55
CA SER A 29 -0.80 12.48 -5.14
C SER A 29 0.16 11.32 -4.95
N GLN A 30 0.87 11.32 -3.82
CA GLN A 30 1.85 10.30 -3.46
C GLN A 30 1.38 9.53 -2.22
N LEU A 31 1.20 8.22 -2.37
CA LEU A 31 0.85 7.31 -1.28
C LEU A 31 2.13 6.63 -0.79
N PRO A 32 2.60 6.90 0.45
CA PRO A 32 3.80 6.30 1.00
C PRO A 32 3.55 4.84 1.39
N CYS A 33 4.54 3.99 1.09
CA CYS A 33 4.66 2.66 1.64
C CYS A 33 5.79 2.63 2.68
N VAL A 34 5.43 2.71 3.95
CA VAL A 34 6.38 2.89 5.07
C VAL A 34 7.28 1.66 5.32
N VAL A 35 6.94 0.50 4.75
CA VAL A 35 7.67 -0.77 4.99
C VAL A 35 9.10 -0.71 4.45
N ILE A 36 9.33 -0.05 3.33
CA ILE A 36 10.66 0.01 2.68
C ILE A 36 11.64 0.90 3.47
N GLN A 37 11.14 1.88 4.25
CA GLN A 37 11.99 2.83 4.97
C GLN A 37 12.69 2.24 6.19
N ASN A 38 12.21 1.10 6.73
CA ASN A 38 12.75 0.49 7.95
C ASN A 38 13.69 -0.70 7.69
N GLN A 39 13.79 -1.19 6.45
CA GLN A 39 14.63 -2.34 6.08
C GLN A 39 15.63 -1.91 5.00
N HIS A 40 16.71 -1.24 5.42
CA HIS A 40 17.79 -0.83 4.50
C HIS A 40 18.61 -1.99 3.91
N VAL A 41 18.32 -3.24 4.29
CA VAL A 41 19.20 -4.39 4.01
C VAL A 41 18.65 -5.27 2.89
N ASP A 42 17.34 -5.30 2.67
CA ASP A 42 16.73 -6.30 1.78
C ASP A 42 16.17 -5.66 0.51
N THR A 43 16.47 -6.25 -0.64
CA THR A 43 16.00 -5.77 -1.96
C THR A 43 14.50 -6.11 -2.12
N PRO A 44 13.63 -5.13 -2.40
CA PRO A 44 12.22 -5.41 -2.69
C PRO A 44 12.11 -6.15 -4.03
N ILE A 45 11.31 -7.22 -4.05
CA ILE A 45 11.09 -8.05 -5.26
C ILE A 45 9.66 -7.97 -5.76
N LEU A 46 8.72 -7.53 -4.93
CA LEU A 46 7.32 -7.40 -5.29
C LEU A 46 6.66 -6.33 -4.43
N VAL A 47 5.96 -5.40 -5.08
CA VAL A 47 5.17 -4.36 -4.40
C VAL A 47 3.71 -4.48 -4.83
N LEU A 48 2.83 -4.65 -3.86
CA LEU A 48 1.40 -4.86 -4.05
C LEU A 48 0.63 -3.77 -3.33
N TRP A 49 -0.35 -3.18 -4.02
CA TRP A 49 -1.24 -2.19 -3.43
C TRP A 49 -2.69 -2.66 -3.44
N TYR A 50 -3.35 -2.49 -2.29
CA TYR A 50 -4.74 -2.85 -2.05
C TYR A 50 -5.52 -1.61 -1.65
N LYS A 51 -6.79 -1.56 -2.05
CA LYS A 51 -7.72 -0.49 -1.74
C LYS A 51 -8.94 -1.04 -1.01
N ASP A 52 -9.39 -0.35 0.03
CA ASP A 52 -10.63 -0.58 0.77
C ASP A 52 -10.84 -2.04 1.25
N GLY A 53 -9.75 -2.71 1.63
CA GLY A 53 -9.80 -4.08 2.12
C GLY A 53 -10.03 -5.15 1.04
N ALA A 54 -9.90 -4.78 -0.25
CA ALA A 54 -9.95 -5.73 -1.35
C ALA A 54 -8.94 -6.87 -1.14
N ARG A 55 -9.34 -8.08 -1.54
CA ARG A 55 -8.48 -9.28 -1.44
C ARG A 55 -7.42 -9.34 -2.53
N ARG A 56 -7.67 -8.70 -3.67
CA ARG A 56 -6.76 -8.64 -4.81
C ARG A 56 -6.13 -7.25 -4.88
N PRO A 57 -4.84 -7.16 -5.24
CA PRO A 57 -4.20 -5.86 -5.43
C PRO A 57 -4.77 -5.18 -6.67
N PHE A 58 -4.95 -3.86 -6.61
CA PHE A 58 -5.35 -3.03 -7.74
C PHE A 58 -4.13 -2.54 -8.55
N TYR A 59 -2.93 -2.70 -7.99
CA TYR A 59 -1.66 -2.41 -8.64
C TYR A 59 -0.56 -3.35 -8.13
N THR A 60 0.26 -3.84 -9.06
CA THR A 60 1.38 -4.76 -8.81
C THR A 60 2.60 -4.34 -9.62
N LEU A 61 3.72 -4.15 -8.91
CA LEU A 61 5.04 -3.97 -9.49
C LEU A 61 5.91 -5.17 -9.13
N ASP A 62 6.39 -5.88 -10.13
CA ASP A 62 7.24 -7.06 -9.98
C ASP A 62 8.68 -6.71 -10.36
N LEU A 63 9.59 -6.94 -9.42
CA LEU A 63 11.00 -6.56 -9.51
C LEU A 63 11.90 -7.80 -9.53
N ARG A 64 11.33 -9.01 -9.64
CA ARG A 64 12.09 -10.27 -9.65
C ARG A 64 12.94 -10.44 -10.91
N GLU A 65 12.50 -9.86 -12.03
CA GLU A 65 13.25 -9.86 -13.28
C GLU A 65 14.00 -8.54 -13.47
N SER A 66 15.15 -8.57 -14.12
CA SER A 66 15.94 -7.37 -14.42
C SER A 66 15.14 -6.40 -15.28
N GLY A 67 14.65 -5.32 -14.65
CA GLY A 67 13.90 -4.22 -15.25
C GLY A 67 12.58 -3.99 -14.52
N ASP A 68 12.37 -2.76 -14.00
CA ASP A 68 11.13 -2.36 -13.34
C ASP A 68 9.95 -2.47 -14.31
N LYS A 69 9.21 -3.58 -14.25
CA LYS A 69 8.02 -3.79 -15.07
C LYS A 69 6.81 -3.80 -14.17
N GLU A 70 5.93 -2.82 -14.39
CA GLU A 70 4.55 -2.92 -13.93
C GLU A 70 3.94 -4.19 -14.52
N VAL A 71 3.49 -5.08 -13.64
CA VAL A 71 2.86 -6.35 -14.06
C VAL A 71 1.35 -6.21 -14.15
N TYR A 72 0.76 -5.35 -13.32
CA TYR A 72 -0.68 -5.14 -13.32
C TYR A 72 -1.09 -3.79 -12.75
N ALA A 73 -2.06 -3.17 -13.39
CA ALA A 73 -2.85 -2.08 -12.85
C ALA A 73 -4.31 -2.27 -13.27
N ASP A 74 -5.23 -1.96 -12.35
CA ASP A 74 -6.66 -1.94 -12.64
C ASP A 74 -6.95 -0.97 -13.81
N PRO A 75 -7.91 -1.30 -14.70
CA PRO A 75 -8.23 -0.46 -15.84
C PRO A 75 -8.60 0.98 -15.50
N GLU A 76 -9.17 1.23 -14.31
CA GLU A 76 -9.56 2.57 -13.83
C GLU A 76 -8.35 3.48 -13.56
N ILE A 77 -7.20 2.90 -13.21
CA ILE A 77 -5.99 3.65 -12.84
C ILE A 77 -4.87 3.52 -13.88
N LYS A 78 -5.03 2.62 -14.84
CA LYS A 78 -4.04 2.37 -15.88
C LYS A 78 -3.73 3.65 -16.66
N GLY A 79 -2.44 3.98 -16.77
CA GLY A 79 -1.97 5.20 -17.45
C GLY A 79 -1.90 6.46 -16.57
N ARG A 80 -2.45 6.42 -15.35
CA ARG A 80 -2.36 7.49 -14.34
C ARG A 80 -1.71 7.03 -13.04
N VAL A 81 -1.29 5.78 -12.97
CA VAL A 81 -0.57 5.20 -11.84
C VAL A 81 0.88 4.93 -12.21
N ARG A 82 1.79 5.16 -11.27
CA ARG A 82 3.18 4.69 -11.36
C ARG A 82 3.78 4.49 -9.98
N SER A 83 4.80 3.66 -9.88
CA SER A 83 5.57 3.50 -8.64
C SER A 83 6.88 4.27 -8.70
N GLU A 84 7.32 4.75 -7.54
CA GLU A 84 8.61 5.40 -7.32
C GLU A 84 9.34 4.65 -6.20
N LEU A 85 10.25 3.73 -6.55
CA LEU A 85 10.89 2.82 -5.59
C LEU A 85 11.77 3.57 -4.59
N THR A 86 12.59 4.52 -5.06
CA THR A 86 13.50 5.32 -4.21
C THR A 86 12.76 6.04 -3.09
N GLY A 87 11.56 6.55 -3.36
CA GLY A 87 10.71 7.22 -2.38
C GLY A 87 9.69 6.29 -1.70
N SER A 88 9.53 5.06 -2.19
CA SER A 88 8.52 4.12 -1.75
C SER A 88 7.10 4.65 -1.89
N TYR A 89 6.81 5.29 -3.02
CA TYR A 89 5.51 5.90 -3.29
C TYR A 89 4.75 5.17 -4.41
N LEU A 90 3.43 5.07 -4.26
CA LEU A 90 2.52 4.95 -5.39
C LEU A 90 2.01 6.34 -5.76
N ILE A 91 2.14 6.70 -7.02
CA ILE A 91 1.76 8.00 -7.54
C ILE A 91 0.51 7.84 -8.38
N LEU A 92 -0.52 8.61 -8.06
CA LEU A 92 -1.74 8.75 -8.85
C LEU A 92 -1.76 10.17 -9.43
N ASP A 93 -1.75 10.27 -10.76
CA ASP A 93 -1.70 11.53 -11.49
C ASP A 93 -2.44 11.42 -12.84
N PRO A 94 -3.63 12.05 -12.99
CA PRO A 94 -4.29 12.89 -12.00
C PRO A 94 -4.96 12.08 -10.88
N LEU A 95 -5.07 12.67 -9.69
CA LEU A 95 -5.92 12.18 -8.61
C LEU A 95 -7.40 12.44 -8.92
N LEU A 96 -8.24 11.41 -8.79
CA LEU A 96 -9.68 11.50 -9.00
C LEU A 96 -10.45 11.38 -7.68
N GLY A 97 -11.69 11.87 -7.65
CA GLY A 97 -12.56 11.72 -6.47
C GLY A 97 -12.84 10.26 -6.11
N SER A 98 -12.88 9.36 -7.12
CA SER A 98 -13.01 7.93 -6.90
C SER A 98 -11.79 7.30 -6.24
N ASP A 99 -10.63 7.96 -6.22
CA ASP A 99 -9.42 7.47 -5.56
C ASP A 99 -9.46 7.65 -4.03
N ALA A 100 -10.46 8.34 -3.47
CA ALA A 100 -10.63 8.39 -2.03
C ALA A 100 -10.84 6.98 -1.46
N GLY A 101 -10.08 6.62 -0.42
CA GLY A 101 -10.17 5.28 0.18
C GLY A 101 -9.01 4.96 1.10
N ARG A 102 -9.05 3.75 1.67
CA ARG A 102 -8.00 3.21 2.53
C ARG A 102 -7.05 2.37 1.69
N TYR A 103 -5.76 2.72 1.72
CA TYR A 103 -4.73 2.02 0.98
C TYR A 103 -3.88 1.16 1.91
N LYS A 104 -3.47 -0.01 1.41
CA LYS A 104 -2.49 -0.87 2.06
C LYS A 104 -1.47 -1.29 1.02
N CYS A 105 -0.19 -1.05 1.30
CA CYS A 105 0.90 -1.67 0.56
C CYS A 105 1.33 -2.98 1.25
N ARG A 106 1.83 -3.91 0.46
CA ARG A 106 2.62 -5.06 0.89
C ARG A 106 3.87 -5.10 0.03
N VAL A 107 5.01 -5.30 0.67
CA VAL A 107 6.30 -5.43 0.00
C VAL A 107 6.87 -6.77 0.39
N ASP A 108 7.22 -7.57 -0.61
CA ASP A 108 7.99 -8.79 -0.40
C ASP A 108 9.43 -8.51 -0.80
N PHE A 109 10.36 -9.05 -0.01
CA PHE A 109 11.80 -8.85 -0.17
C PHE A 109 12.48 -10.15 -0.61
N GLN A 110 13.63 -10.02 -1.26
CA GLN A 110 14.43 -11.15 -1.76
C GLN A 110 14.75 -12.14 -0.63
N ASP A 111 15.26 -11.62 0.48
CA ASP A 111 15.59 -12.38 1.68
C ASP A 111 14.52 -12.10 2.75
N GLY A 112 13.34 -12.71 2.58
CA GLY A 112 12.27 -12.61 3.58
C GLY A 112 12.68 -13.27 4.91
N PRO A 113 12.14 -12.81 6.06
CA PRO A 113 12.46 -13.42 7.36
C PRO A 113 12.11 -14.92 7.34
N THR A 114 13.09 -15.75 7.74
CA THR A 114 12.92 -17.20 7.96
C THR A 114 12.30 -17.50 9.31
#